data_AF-A0A520A322-F1
#
_entry.id   AF-A0A520A322-F1
#
_cell.length_a   1.000
_cell.length_b   1.000
_cell.length_c   1.000
_cell.angle_alpha   90.00
_cell.angle_beta   90.00
_cell.angle_gamma   90.00
#
_symmetry.space_group_name_H-M   'P 1'
#
loop_
_entity.id
_entity.type
_entity.pdbx_description
1 polymer ?
#
loop_
_entity_poly.entity_id
_entity_poly.type
_entity_poly.pdbx_seq_one_letter_code
_entity_poly.pdbx_strand_id
1 'polypeptide(L)'
;MTDAEYHFNIRRFRRRHWLHYAAQGLLMGSAVLAVRPRIAGPGEDTPQLATWPLLLAVLAALPVLSLVLYGVCRAIRPNVRRPYAENMRLYQSRLVVRNSLLVLLGLPLLAGYLLQPQPLYLAGYAALLAGLAWQTAPTARAYQHWLLS
;
A
#
# COMPACT_ATOMS: atom_id res chain seq x y z
N MET A 1 10.09 18.57 -24.51
CA MET A 1 10.53 17.34 -23.83
C MET A 1 10.78 16.29 -24.89
N THR A 2 11.85 15.52 -24.78
CA THR A 2 12.14 14.44 -25.74
C THR A 2 11.40 13.16 -25.33
N ASP A 3 11.11 12.28 -26.29
CA ASP A 3 10.51 10.97 -25.99
C ASP A 3 11.39 10.15 -25.04
N ALA A 4 12.71 10.35 -25.08
CA ALA A 4 13.66 9.72 -24.19
C ALA A 4 13.43 10.09 -22.70
N GLU A 5 13.19 11.38 -22.41
CA GLU A 5 12.91 11.87 -21.06
C GLU A 5 11.56 11.35 -20.54
N TYR A 6 10.56 11.25 -21.43
CA TYR A 6 9.25 10.67 -21.09
C TYR A 6 9.40 9.21 -20.62
N HIS A 7 10.01 8.37 -21.45
CA HIS A 7 10.17 6.95 -21.16
C HIS A 7 11.09 6.69 -19.97
N PHE A 8 12.13 7.52 -19.79
CA PHE A 8 12.98 7.47 -18.60
C PHE A 8 12.16 7.67 -17.32
N ASN A 9 11.31 8.68 -17.29
CA ASN A 9 10.51 8.96 -16.10
C ASN A 9 9.44 7.89 -15.82
N ILE A 10 8.81 7.31 -16.85
CA ILE A 10 7.87 6.20 -16.67
C ILE A 10 8.58 4.97 -16.07
N ARG A 11 9.82 4.66 -16.51
CA ARG A 11 10.63 3.60 -15.88
C ARG A 11 10.95 3.91 -14.43
N ARG A 12 11.28 5.17 -14.11
CA ARG A 12 11.52 5.63 -12.74
C ARG A 12 10.29 5.45 -11.85
N PHE A 13 9.09 5.78 -12.34
CA PHE A 13 7.84 5.57 -11.61
C PHE A 13 7.58 4.10 -11.35
N ARG A 14 7.84 3.23 -12.32
CA ARG A 14 7.70 1.77 -12.16
C ARG A 14 8.64 1.24 -11.11
N ARG A 15 9.91 1.64 -11.13
CA ARG A 15 10.89 1.25 -10.10
C ARG A 15 10.46 1.71 -8.71
N ARG A 16 10.03 2.96 -8.57
CA ARG A 16 9.50 3.49 -7.29
C ARG A 16 8.26 2.74 -6.82
N HIS A 17 7.36 2.39 -7.73
CA HIS A 17 6.16 1.62 -7.42
C HIS A 17 6.49 0.23 -6.85
N TRP A 18 7.38 -0.52 -7.51
CA TRP A 18 7.85 -1.80 -7.00
C TRP A 18 8.55 -1.67 -5.64
N LEU A 19 9.43 -0.67 -5.48
CA LEU A 19 10.09 -0.40 -4.21
C LEU A 19 9.08 -0.04 -3.12
N HIS A 20 8.02 0.71 -3.43
CA HIS A 20 6.97 1.07 -2.48
C HIS A 20 6.25 -0.17 -1.95
N TYR A 21 5.79 -1.06 -2.83
CA TYR A 21 5.14 -2.31 -2.44
C TYR A 21 6.08 -3.22 -1.64
N ALA A 22 7.34 -3.34 -2.05
CA ALA A 22 8.33 -4.13 -1.33
C ALA A 22 8.61 -3.55 0.06
N ALA A 23 8.90 -2.26 0.16
CA ALA A 23 9.20 -1.58 1.42
C ALA A 23 8.00 -1.61 2.37
N GLN A 24 6.81 -1.24 1.90
CA GLN A 24 5.61 -1.23 2.73
C GLN A 24 5.21 -2.67 3.13
N GLY A 25 5.35 -3.62 2.21
CA GLY A 25 5.14 -5.04 2.45
C GLY A 25 6.01 -5.58 3.58
N LEU A 26 7.32 -5.31 3.51
CA LEU A 26 8.31 -5.68 4.51
C LEU A 26 8.08 -4.97 5.84
N LEU A 27 7.74 -3.68 5.85
CA LEU A 27 7.47 -2.92 7.06
C LEU A 27 6.26 -3.52 7.82
N MET A 28 5.17 -3.77 7.12
CA MET A 28 3.96 -4.32 7.74
C MET A 28 4.14 -5.79 8.15
N GLY A 29 4.80 -6.59 7.30
CA GLY A 29 5.12 -7.99 7.62
C GLY A 29 6.06 -8.11 8.83
N SER A 30 7.13 -7.31 8.87
CA SER A 30 8.08 -7.32 9.99
C SER A 30 7.47 -6.79 11.28
N ALA A 31 6.63 -5.75 11.22
CA ALA A 31 5.89 -5.25 12.38
C ALA A 31 5.00 -6.35 12.99
N VAL A 32 4.29 -7.11 12.16
CA VAL A 32 3.44 -8.23 12.60
C VAL A 32 4.27 -9.35 13.23
N LEU A 33 5.40 -9.71 12.62
CA LEU A 33 6.32 -10.71 13.18
C LEU A 33 6.94 -10.27 14.52
N ALA A 34 7.23 -8.98 14.70
CA ALA A 34 7.79 -8.45 15.94
C ALA A 34 6.74 -8.34 17.07
N VAL A 35 5.48 -8.07 16.72
CA VAL A 35 4.37 -7.96 17.69
C VAL A 35 3.89 -9.33 18.17
N ARG A 36 3.93 -10.36 17.30
CA ARG A 36 3.40 -11.70 17.62
C ARG A 36 3.98 -12.35 18.89
N PRO A 37 5.30 -12.37 19.15
CA PRO A 37 5.86 -12.94 20.38
C PRO A 37 5.35 -12.26 21.65
N ARG A 38 4.96 -10.98 21.57
CA ARG A 38 4.41 -10.22 22.71
C ARG A 38 2.95 -10.54 22.98
N ILE A 39 2.24 -11.09 21.98
CA ILE A 39 0.85 -11.57 22.11
C ILE A 39 0.80 -12.99 22.70
N ALA A 40 1.86 -13.78 22.49
CA ALA A 40 1.94 -15.19 22.91
C ALA A 40 2.83 -15.39 24.15
N GLY A 41 2.65 -14.57 25.19
CA GLY A 41 3.47 -14.60 26.42
C GLY A 41 3.56 -16.00 27.06
N PRO A 42 4.67 -16.33 27.75
CA PRO A 42 4.89 -17.64 28.31
C PRO A 42 4.00 -17.85 29.55
N GLY A 43 2.92 -18.62 29.42
CA GLY A 43 2.20 -19.20 30.56
C GLY A 43 0.75 -18.77 30.80
N GLU A 44 0.08 -18.08 29.89
CA GLU A 44 -1.35 -17.76 30.06
C GLU A 44 -2.22 -18.49 29.04
N ASP A 45 -3.14 -19.33 29.55
CA ASP A 45 -4.16 -20.08 28.79
C ASP A 45 -5.23 -19.17 28.12
N THR A 46 -5.07 -17.85 28.14
CA THR A 46 -5.97 -16.90 27.45
C THR A 46 -5.22 -15.71 26.82
N PRO A 47 -4.43 -15.92 25.76
CA PRO A 47 -3.76 -14.84 25.01
C PRO A 47 -4.73 -13.94 24.23
N GLN A 48 -6.02 -14.30 24.14
CA GLN A 48 -7.03 -13.58 23.37
C GLN A 48 -7.47 -12.23 23.96
N LEU A 49 -7.42 -12.04 25.30
CA LEU A 49 -7.98 -10.83 25.93
C LEU A 49 -7.03 -9.63 26.03
N ALA A 50 -5.74 -9.77 25.77
CA ALA A 50 -4.81 -8.62 25.79
C ALA A 50 -4.75 -7.87 24.44
N THR A 51 -5.11 -8.53 23.35
CA THR A 51 -4.82 -8.06 21.98
C THR A 51 -6.03 -7.44 21.27
N TRP A 52 -7.25 -7.65 21.79
CA TRP A 52 -8.48 -7.10 21.22
C TRP A 52 -8.52 -5.57 21.12
N PRO A 53 -7.97 -4.76 22.06
CA PRO A 53 -8.04 -3.30 21.94
C PRO A 53 -7.21 -2.81 20.76
N LEU A 54 -6.05 -3.42 20.52
CA LEU A 54 -5.19 -3.12 19.39
C LEU A 54 -5.84 -3.52 18.07
N LEU A 55 -6.45 -4.72 18.01
CA LEU A 55 -7.15 -5.17 16.82
C LEU A 55 -8.37 -4.29 16.51
N LEU A 56 -9.14 -3.87 17.51
CA LEU A 56 -10.23 -2.92 17.35
C LEU A 56 -9.74 -1.55 16.90
N ALA A 57 -8.64 -1.05 17.46
CA ALA A 57 -8.05 0.22 17.03
C ALA A 57 -7.60 0.17 15.57
N VAL A 58 -6.98 -0.94 15.13
CA VAL A 58 -6.61 -1.15 13.72
C VAL A 58 -7.86 -1.25 12.84
N LEU A 59 -8.87 -2.01 13.27
CA LEU A 59 -10.13 -2.17 12.54
C LEU A 59 -10.88 -0.85 12.39
N ALA A 60 -10.84 0.02 13.39
CA ALA A 60 -11.45 1.36 13.36
C ALA A 60 -10.61 2.37 12.55
N ALA A 61 -9.29 2.29 12.63
CA ALA A 61 -8.38 3.18 11.90
C ALA A 61 -8.40 2.89 10.38
N LEU A 62 -8.56 1.63 9.99
CA LEU A 62 -8.59 1.17 8.60
C LEU A 62 -9.58 1.94 7.70
N PRO A 63 -10.89 2.03 8.02
CA PRO A 63 -11.86 2.75 7.19
C PRO A 63 -11.56 4.25 7.17
N VAL A 64 -11.14 4.83 8.30
CA VAL A 64 -10.80 6.26 8.38
C VAL A 64 -9.61 6.60 7.49
N LEU A 65 -8.52 5.84 7.61
CA LEU A 65 -7.33 5.96 6.76
C LEU A 65 -7.67 5.75 5.29
N SER A 66 -8.49 4.75 4.98
CA SER A 66 -8.93 4.47 3.61
C SER A 66 -9.72 5.64 3.03
N LEU A 67 -10.65 6.23 3.79
CA LEU A 67 -11.46 7.36 3.36
C LEU A 67 -10.60 8.61 3.11
N VAL A 68 -9.67 8.90 4.02
CA VAL A 68 -8.73 10.04 3.89
C VAL A 68 -7.85 9.85 2.65
N LEU A 69 -7.22 8.68 2.50
CA LEU A 69 -6.36 8.40 1.33
C LEU A 69 -7.16 8.42 0.03
N TYR A 70 -8.39 7.90 0.04
CA TYR A 70 -9.29 7.96 -1.10
C TYR A 70 -9.63 9.41 -1.49
N GLY A 71 -9.97 10.24 -0.50
CA GLY A 71 -10.24 11.66 -0.68
C GLY A 71 -9.04 12.41 -1.27
N VAL A 72 -7.84 12.20 -0.71
CA VAL A 72 -6.60 12.78 -1.23
C VAL A 72 -6.33 12.31 -2.67
N CYS A 73 -6.49 11.02 -2.95
CA CYS A 73 -6.30 10.45 -4.28
C CYS A 73 -7.27 11.04 -5.32
N ARG A 74 -8.51 11.34 -4.91
CA ARG A 74 -9.54 12.01 -5.72
C ARG A 74 -9.29 13.51 -5.90
N ALA A 75 -8.67 14.16 -4.91
CA ALA A 75 -8.36 15.59 -4.95
C ALA A 75 -7.19 15.90 -5.91
N ILE A 76 -6.28 14.95 -6.12
CA ILE A 76 -5.16 15.11 -7.06
C ILE A 76 -5.66 14.98 -8.50
N ARG A 77 -6.00 16.12 -9.10
CA ARG A 77 -6.43 16.24 -10.50
C ARG A 77 -5.31 16.77 -11.39
N PRO A 78 -5.28 16.37 -12.67
CA PRO A 78 -4.35 16.96 -13.64
C PRO A 78 -4.73 18.43 -13.90
N ASN A 79 -3.74 19.24 -14.27
CA ASN A 79 -4.02 20.56 -14.82
C ASN A 79 -3.14 20.79 -16.05
N VAL A 80 -3.76 20.83 -17.24
CA VAL A 80 -3.05 20.97 -18.52
C VAL A 80 -2.30 22.30 -18.62
N ARG A 81 -2.73 23.34 -17.88
CA ARG A 81 -2.04 24.64 -17.83
C ARG A 81 -0.75 24.61 -17.01
N ARG A 82 -0.53 23.59 -16.17
CA ARG A 82 0.67 23.47 -15.35
C ARG A 82 1.85 22.90 -16.13
N PRO A 83 3.09 23.27 -15.75
CA PRO A 83 4.28 22.67 -16.30
C PRO A 83 4.25 21.15 -16.17
N TYR A 84 4.68 20.46 -17.22
CA TYR A 84 4.68 19.00 -17.28
C TYR A 84 5.39 18.36 -16.07
N ALA A 85 6.55 18.89 -15.67
CA ALA A 85 7.30 18.39 -14.52
C ALA A 85 6.49 18.45 -13.20
N GLU A 86 5.59 19.42 -13.06
CA GLU A 86 4.72 19.54 -11.90
C GLU A 86 3.59 18.51 -11.94
N ASN A 87 2.94 18.34 -13.10
CA ASN A 87 1.93 17.30 -13.30
C ASN A 87 2.49 15.89 -13.06
N MET A 88 3.75 15.65 -13.43
CA MET A 88 4.43 14.40 -13.11
C MET A 88 4.62 14.18 -11.61
N ARG A 89 4.96 15.23 -10.85
CA ARG A 89 5.10 15.14 -9.39
C ARG A 89 3.74 14.85 -8.74
N LEU A 90 2.68 15.49 -9.21
CA LEU A 90 1.30 15.23 -8.77
C LEU A 90 0.86 13.80 -9.11
N TYR A 91 1.17 13.31 -10.31
CA TYR A 91 0.90 11.92 -10.65
C TYR A 91 1.65 10.95 -9.74
N GLN A 92 2.91 11.26 -9.42
CA GLN A 92 3.69 10.44 -8.50
C GLN A 92 3.10 10.44 -7.09
N SER A 93 2.67 11.58 -6.55
CA SER A 93 2.03 11.62 -5.23
C SER A 93 0.72 10.84 -5.23
N ARG A 94 -0.08 10.96 -6.29
CA ARG A 94 -1.29 10.14 -6.47
C ARG A 94 -0.98 8.65 -6.48
N LEU A 95 0.08 8.23 -7.17
CA LEU A 95 0.52 6.83 -7.18
C LEU A 95 0.90 6.35 -5.78
N VAL A 96 1.64 7.14 -5.00
CA VAL A 96 2.01 6.79 -3.62
C VAL A 96 0.77 6.62 -2.76
N VAL A 97 -0.15 7.59 -2.77
CA VAL A 97 -1.41 7.55 -2.00
C VAL A 97 -2.25 6.33 -2.39
N ARG A 98 -2.40 6.08 -3.69
CA ARG A 98 -3.15 4.91 -4.20
C ARG A 98 -2.51 3.59 -3.78
N ASN A 99 -1.18 3.45 -3.89
CA ASN A 99 -0.50 2.22 -3.50
C ASN A 99 -0.63 2.00 -1.99
N SER A 100 -0.49 3.05 -1.18
CA SER A 100 -0.72 2.95 0.26
C SER A 100 -2.12 2.45 0.60
N LEU A 101 -3.15 2.96 -0.09
CA LEU A 101 -4.53 2.50 0.08
C LEU A 101 -4.72 1.03 -0.31
N LEU A 102 -4.10 0.59 -1.41
CA LEU A 102 -4.19 -0.80 -1.85
C LEU A 102 -3.47 -1.77 -0.92
N VAL A 103 -2.34 -1.36 -0.35
CA VAL A 103 -1.60 -2.20 0.62
C VAL A 103 -2.41 -2.41 1.90
N LEU A 104 -3.32 -1.50 2.27
CA LEU A 104 -4.23 -1.71 3.42
C LEU A 104 -5.12 -2.96 3.24
N LEU A 105 -5.37 -3.40 1.99
CA LEU A 105 -6.10 -4.64 1.72
C LEU A 105 -5.35 -5.89 2.21
N GLY A 106 -4.05 -5.80 2.47
CA GLY A 106 -3.26 -6.88 3.06
C GLY A 106 -3.40 -7.00 4.58
N LEU A 107 -3.94 -5.99 5.28
CA LEU A 107 -4.09 -6.01 6.74
C LEU A 107 -4.97 -7.15 7.27
N PRO A 108 -6.11 -7.49 6.65
CA PRO A 108 -6.91 -8.64 7.08
C PRO A 108 -6.13 -9.96 7.08
N LEU A 109 -5.25 -10.19 6.09
CA LEU A 109 -4.42 -11.40 6.04
C LEU A 109 -3.36 -11.40 7.15
N LEU A 110 -2.76 -10.25 7.43
CA LEU A 110 -1.82 -10.08 8.54
C LEU A 110 -2.51 -10.24 9.91
N ALA A 111 -3.73 -9.73 10.06
CA ALA A 111 -4.54 -9.95 11.26
C ALA A 111 -4.90 -11.43 11.43
N GLY A 112 -5.26 -12.12 10.35
CA GLY A 112 -5.46 -13.57 10.33
C GLY A 112 -4.24 -14.33 10.81
N TYR A 113 -3.03 -13.92 10.39
CA TYR A 113 -1.78 -14.51 10.87
C TYR A 113 -1.52 -14.30 12.38
N LEU A 114 -1.89 -13.13 12.92
CA LEU A 114 -1.77 -12.86 14.35
C LEU A 114 -2.70 -13.74 15.20
N LEU A 115 -3.90 -14.01 14.68
CA LEU A 115 -4.91 -14.84 15.35
C LEU A 115 -4.61 -16.33 15.21
N GLN A 116 -4.22 -16.76 14.01
CA GLN A 116 -3.93 -18.14 13.68
C GLN A 116 -2.65 -18.21 12.85
N PRO A 117 -1.51 -18.60 13.45
CA PRO A 117 -0.21 -18.46 12.83
C PRO A 117 0.06 -19.57 11.81
N GLN A 118 -0.60 -19.47 10.66
CA GLN A 118 -0.36 -20.33 9.51
C GLN A 118 0.54 -19.61 8.49
N PRO A 119 1.55 -20.28 7.93
CA PRO A 119 2.41 -19.67 6.91
C PRO A 119 1.63 -19.26 5.66
N LEU A 120 0.47 -19.88 5.42
CA LEU A 120 -0.45 -19.54 4.34
C LEU A 120 -0.94 -18.10 4.38
N TYR A 121 -1.13 -17.49 5.57
CA TYR A 121 -1.52 -16.08 5.65
C TYR A 121 -0.42 -15.14 5.16
N LEU A 122 0.85 -15.43 5.49
CA LEU A 122 2.00 -14.66 5.01
C LEU A 122 2.22 -14.86 3.51
N ALA A 123 2.10 -16.10 3.03
CA ALA A 123 2.18 -16.42 1.61
C ALA A 123 1.07 -15.72 0.81
N GLY A 124 -0.17 -15.76 1.31
CA GLY A 124 -1.31 -15.05 0.74
C GLY A 124 -1.12 -13.54 0.73
N TYR A 125 -0.59 -12.97 1.82
CA TYR A 125 -0.25 -11.56 1.89
C TYR A 125 0.80 -11.16 0.84
N ALA A 126 1.88 -11.93 0.73
CA ALA A 126 2.92 -11.69 -0.28
C ALA A 126 2.36 -11.80 -1.70
N ALA A 127 1.54 -12.82 -1.97
CA ALA A 127 0.90 -13.03 -3.27
C ALA A 127 -0.07 -11.89 -3.61
N LEU A 128 -0.88 -11.44 -2.65
CA LEU A 128 -1.78 -10.30 -2.82
C LEU A 128 -1.00 -9.03 -3.18
N LEU A 129 0.06 -8.72 -2.43
CA LEU A 129 0.89 -7.55 -2.71
C LEU A 129 1.57 -7.62 -4.07
N ALA A 130 2.10 -8.79 -4.46
CA ALA A 130 2.70 -9.00 -5.77
C ALA A 130 1.66 -8.83 -6.89
N GLY A 131 0.46 -9.39 -6.71
CA GLY A 131 -0.65 -9.23 -7.66
C GLY A 131 -1.09 -7.79 -7.80
N LEU A 132 -1.25 -7.06 -6.69
CA LEU A 132 -1.61 -5.64 -6.69
C LEU A 132 -0.52 -4.78 -7.33
N ALA A 133 0.76 -5.02 -7.02
CA ALA A 133 1.89 -4.33 -7.63
C ALA A 133 1.95 -4.58 -9.14
N TRP A 134 1.66 -5.81 -9.58
CA TRP A 134 1.65 -6.14 -10.99
C TRP A 134 0.49 -5.47 -11.73
N GLN A 135 -0.74 -5.58 -11.20
CA GLN A 135 -1.94 -5.01 -11.82
C GLN A 135 -1.93 -3.48 -11.84
N THR A 136 -1.30 -2.85 -10.85
CA THR A 136 -1.31 -1.38 -10.71
C THR A 136 -0.02 -0.71 -11.15
N ALA A 137 0.86 -1.46 -11.81
CA ALA A 137 2.12 -0.97 -12.35
C ALA A 137 1.90 0.25 -13.27
N PRO A 138 2.65 1.35 -13.07
CA PRO A 138 2.46 2.56 -13.86
C PRO A 138 2.91 2.34 -15.31
N THR A 139 2.01 2.65 -16.25
CA THR A 139 2.27 2.62 -17.69
C THR A 139 2.12 4.01 -18.30
N ALA A 140 2.72 4.22 -19.47
CA ALA A 140 2.60 5.47 -20.23
C ALA A 140 1.12 5.79 -20.55
N ARG A 141 0.37 4.78 -20.98
CA ARG A 141 -1.06 4.89 -21.28
C ARG A 141 -1.88 5.31 -20.05
N ALA A 142 -1.59 4.76 -18.88
CA ALA A 142 -2.28 5.14 -17.64
C ALA A 142 -2.01 6.60 -17.25
N TYR A 143 -0.78 7.09 -17.49
CA TYR A 143 -0.45 8.50 -17.27
C TYR A 143 -1.18 9.42 -18.26
N GLN A 144 -1.19 9.08 -19.55
CA GLN A 144 -1.90 9.84 -20.58
C GLN A 144 -3.40 9.90 -20.30
N HIS A 145 -4.00 8.77 -19.95
CA HIS A 145 -5.42 8.72 -19.61
C HIS A 145 -5.74 9.59 -18.39
N TRP A 146 -4.90 9.57 -17.35
CA TRP A 146 -5.07 10.46 -16.21
C TRP A 146 -4.90 11.95 -16.57
N LEU A 147 -4.03 12.29 -17.53
CA LEU A 147 -3.81 13.68 -17.91
C LEU A 147 -4.99 14.27 -18.69
N LEU A 148 -5.77 13.41 -19.34
CA LEU A 148 -6.94 13.74 -20.14
C LEU A 148 -8.28 13.63 -19.37
N SER A 149 -8.27 13.06 -18.15
CA SER A 149 -9.45 12.91 -17.29
C SER A 149 -9.67 14.09 -16.37
#